data_AF-A0A2G4GY18-F1
#
_entry.id   AF-A0A2G4GY18-F1
#
_cell.length_a   1.000
_cell.length_b   1.000
_cell.length_c   1.000
_cell.angle_alpha   90.00
_cell.angle_beta   90.00
_cell.angle_gamma   90.00
#
_symmetry.space_group_name_H-M   'P 1'
#
loop_
_entity.id
_entity.type
_entity.pdbx_description
1 polymer ?
#
loop_
_entity_poly.entity_id
_entity_poly.type
_entity_poly.pdbx_seq_one_letter_code
_entity_poly.pdbx_strand_id
1 'polypeptide(L)'
;MKNSGFIASALLAIIIVGGCATSDYGRITDKIAAYEVQAVTTREKLQSANSQAKITLYRTLVSINTNQLTIARRINPESNPAYKSGSITLEQAKTEKADRVATLEKQLEKALKDRDGLVIEIATPAAK
;
A
#
# COMPACT_ATOMS: atom_id res chain seq x y z
N MET A 1 10.52 23.47 -25.25
CA MET A 1 10.24 22.05 -24.91
C MET A 1 11.51 21.47 -24.30
N LYS A 2 11.55 21.24 -22.99
CA LYS A 2 12.65 20.55 -22.31
C LYS A 2 12.03 19.51 -21.38
N ASN A 3 12.32 18.26 -21.69
CA ASN A 3 11.89 17.08 -20.95
C ASN A 3 12.59 17.02 -19.60
N SER A 4 11.83 17.11 -18.53
CA SER A 4 12.28 16.76 -17.18
C SER A 4 11.17 15.93 -16.54
N GLY A 5 11.26 14.62 -16.74
CA GLY A 5 10.23 13.69 -16.27
C GLY A 5 10.70 12.24 -16.17
N PHE A 6 11.98 12.00 -15.87
CA PHE A 6 12.52 10.63 -15.89
C PHE A 6 13.38 10.22 -14.69
N ILE A 7 13.08 10.72 -13.48
CA ILE A 7 13.78 10.27 -12.26
C ILE A 7 12.85 9.65 -11.21
N ALA A 8 11.52 9.69 -11.38
CA ALA A 8 10.61 9.07 -10.40
C ALA A 8 10.42 7.55 -10.58
N SER A 9 10.77 6.98 -11.74
CA SER A 9 10.45 5.58 -12.07
C SER A 9 11.60 4.59 -11.86
N ALA A 10 12.78 5.03 -11.39
CA ALA A 10 13.94 4.16 -11.24
C ALA A 10 14.03 3.44 -9.88
N LEU A 11 13.16 3.76 -8.91
CA LEU A 11 13.24 3.19 -7.56
C LEU A 11 12.35 1.94 -7.33
N LEU A 12 11.57 1.50 -8.33
CA LEU A 12 10.66 0.36 -8.18
C LEU A 12 11.15 -0.95 -8.81
N ALA A 13 12.36 -0.99 -9.36
CA ALA A 13 12.83 -2.12 -10.18
C ALA A 13 14.10 -2.82 -9.66
N ILE A 14 14.25 -3.00 -8.35
CA ILE A 14 15.31 -3.89 -7.80
C ILE A 14 14.72 -4.80 -6.71
N ILE A 15 13.82 -5.72 -7.05
CA ILE A 15 13.60 -6.98 -6.31
C ILE A 15 13.17 -8.07 -7.30
N ILE A 16 13.94 -8.35 -8.34
CA ILE A 16 13.79 -9.59 -9.12
C ILE A 16 15.16 -10.13 -9.51
N VAL A 17 16.03 -10.41 -8.55
CA VAL A 17 17.10 -11.42 -8.72
C VAL A 17 17.40 -12.02 -7.35
N GLY A 18 17.06 -13.30 -7.16
CA GLY A 18 17.44 -14.03 -5.95
C GLY A 18 16.47 -15.14 -5.59
N GLY A 19 16.22 -16.09 -6.50
CA GLY A 19 15.59 -17.34 -6.12
C GLY A 19 16.51 -18.10 -5.17
N CYS A 20 16.14 -18.21 -3.89
CA CYS A 20 16.49 -19.30 -2.98
C CYS A 20 15.73 -19.10 -1.66
N ALA A 21 14.86 -20.05 -1.32
CA ALA A 21 13.99 -20.10 -0.14
C ALA A 21 12.89 -19.01 -0.09
N THR A 22 11.74 -19.27 -0.72
CA THR A 22 10.49 -18.58 -0.36
C THR A 22 10.08 -19.03 1.05
N SER A 23 10.78 -18.52 2.07
CA SER A 23 10.29 -18.56 3.44
C SER A 23 8.88 -17.96 3.48
N ASP A 24 8.06 -18.35 4.45
CA ASP A 24 6.71 -17.79 4.59
C ASP A 24 6.72 -16.25 4.61
N TYR A 25 7.81 -15.65 5.09
CA TYR A 25 8.05 -14.21 5.04
C TYR A 25 8.14 -13.66 3.60
N GLY A 26 8.90 -14.30 2.71
CA GLY A 26 9.01 -13.91 1.30
C GLY A 26 7.65 -13.94 0.60
N ARG A 27 6.91 -15.05 0.73
CA ARG A 27 5.56 -15.18 0.14
C ARG A 27 4.58 -14.14 0.67
N ILE A 28 4.71 -13.78 1.94
CA ILE A 28 3.88 -12.78 2.60
C ILE A 28 4.22 -11.37 2.10
N THR A 29 5.51 -11.05 1.95
CA THR A 29 5.96 -9.74 1.47
C THR A 29 5.67 -9.52 -0.01
N ASP A 30 5.79 -10.55 -0.84
CA ASP A 30 5.39 -10.52 -2.26
C ASP A 30 3.90 -10.16 -2.40
N LYS A 31 3.04 -10.71 -1.53
CA LYS A 31 1.62 -10.37 -1.50
C LYS A 31 1.37 -8.91 -1.13
N ILE A 32 2.13 -8.37 -0.16
CA ILE A 32 2.04 -6.94 0.19
C ILE A 32 2.44 -6.07 -1.00
N ALA A 33 3.53 -6.40 -1.68
CA ALA A 33 4.01 -5.68 -2.87
C ALA A 33 2.99 -5.73 -4.01
N ALA A 34 2.35 -6.88 -4.26
CA ALA A 34 1.29 -6.99 -5.26
C ALA A 34 0.09 -6.08 -4.94
N TYR A 35 -0.28 -5.96 -3.67
CA TYR A 35 -1.32 -5.03 -3.25
C TYR A 35 -0.87 -3.57 -3.36
N GLU A 36 0.42 -3.27 -3.17
CA GLU A 36 0.96 -1.92 -3.32
C GLU A 36 0.89 -1.44 -4.77
N VAL A 37 1.25 -2.31 -5.71
CA VAL A 37 1.10 -2.05 -7.16
C VAL A 37 -0.37 -1.80 -7.51
N GLN A 38 -1.30 -2.57 -6.96
CA GLN A 38 -2.73 -2.35 -7.14
C GLN A 38 -3.19 -1.02 -6.53
N ALA A 39 -2.66 -0.63 -5.37
CA ALA A 39 -2.97 0.64 -4.73
C ALA A 39 -2.49 1.82 -5.58
N VAL A 40 -1.27 1.76 -6.11
CA VAL A 40 -0.72 2.78 -7.02
C VAL A 40 -1.59 2.90 -8.27
N THR A 41 -1.87 1.78 -8.94
CA THR A 41 -2.73 1.75 -10.14
C THR A 41 -4.12 2.34 -9.87
N THR A 42 -4.70 2.03 -8.70
CA THR A 42 -6.01 2.56 -8.30
C THR A 42 -5.95 4.07 -8.03
N ARG A 43 -4.87 4.56 -7.41
CA ARG A 43 -4.64 5.99 -7.18
C ARG A 43 -4.46 6.78 -8.49
N GLU A 44 -3.79 6.20 -9.49
CA GLU A 44 -3.69 6.81 -10.81
C GLU A 44 -5.07 6.93 -11.47
N LYS A 45 -5.88 5.86 -11.43
CA LYS A 45 -7.25 5.87 -11.96
C LYS A 45 -8.15 6.90 -11.27
N LEU A 46 -7.92 7.19 -9.99
CA LEU A 46 -8.69 8.20 -9.25
C LEU A 46 -8.53 9.61 -9.82
N GLN A 47 -7.39 9.93 -10.44
CA GLN A 47 -7.10 11.27 -10.94
C GLN A 47 -8.01 11.66 -12.11
N SER A 48 -8.37 10.71 -12.97
CA SER A 48 -9.19 10.93 -14.17
C SER A 48 -10.64 10.46 -14.03
N ALA A 49 -11.02 9.85 -12.90
CA ALA A 49 -12.35 9.28 -12.72
C ALA A 49 -13.42 10.34 -12.39
N ASN A 50 -14.65 10.11 -12.87
CA ASN A 50 -15.82 10.87 -12.42
C ASN A 50 -16.24 10.48 -10.98
N SER A 51 -17.14 11.24 -10.36
CA SER A 51 -17.51 11.05 -8.95
C SER A 51 -18.06 9.65 -8.64
N GLN A 52 -18.87 9.05 -9.52
CA GLN A 52 -19.40 7.71 -9.31
C GLN A 52 -18.30 6.64 -9.39
N ALA A 53 -17.40 6.75 -10.38
CA ALA A 53 -16.26 5.86 -10.52
C ALA A 53 -15.26 6.02 -9.36
N LYS A 54 -15.07 7.24 -8.85
CA LYS A 54 -14.22 7.53 -7.69
C LYS A 54 -14.68 6.80 -6.42
N ILE A 55 -15.99 6.72 -6.15
CA ILE A 55 -16.50 5.93 -5.02
C ILE A 55 -16.08 4.46 -5.12
N THR A 56 -16.23 3.86 -6.29
CA THR A 56 -15.82 2.46 -6.52
C THR A 56 -14.33 2.29 -6.33
N LEU A 57 -13.52 3.20 -6.87
CA LEU A 57 -12.06 3.16 -6.72
C LEU A 57 -11.61 3.36 -5.27
N TYR A 58 -12.26 4.23 -4.50
CA TYR A 58 -11.98 4.37 -3.07
C TYR A 58 -12.37 3.10 -2.28
N ARG A 59 -13.50 2.44 -2.62
CA ARG A 59 -13.84 1.14 -2.04
C ARG A 59 -12.77 0.09 -2.35
N THR A 60 -12.23 0.10 -3.56
CA THR A 60 -11.08 -0.75 -3.93
C THR A 60 -9.85 -0.43 -3.09
N LEU A 61 -9.48 0.85 -2.90
CA LEU A 61 -8.37 1.22 -2.02
C LEU A 61 -8.58 0.78 -0.58
N VAL A 62 -9.78 0.92 -0.04
CA VAL A 62 -10.14 0.44 1.31
C VAL A 62 -9.91 -1.06 1.42
N SER A 63 -10.35 -1.85 0.44
CA SER A 63 -10.14 -3.29 0.41
C SER A 63 -8.65 -3.66 0.33
N ILE A 64 -7.90 -3.00 -0.56
CA ILE A 64 -6.46 -3.22 -0.72
C ILE A 64 -5.72 -2.92 0.59
N ASN A 65 -5.95 -1.75 1.19
CA ASN A 65 -5.29 -1.36 2.44
C ASN A 65 -5.66 -2.30 3.60
N THR A 66 -6.92 -2.75 3.66
CA THR A 66 -7.37 -3.73 4.67
C THR A 66 -6.65 -5.08 4.52
N ASN A 67 -6.48 -5.55 3.28
CA ASN A 67 -5.76 -6.79 3.00
C ASN A 67 -4.28 -6.67 3.36
N GLN A 68 -3.63 -5.57 2.98
CA GLN A 68 -2.24 -5.29 3.38
C GLN A 68 -2.09 -5.23 4.90
N LEU A 69 -3.00 -4.56 5.61
CA LEU A 69 -2.98 -4.44 7.06
C LEU A 69 -3.13 -5.81 7.74
N THR A 70 -4.05 -6.65 7.23
CA THR A 70 -4.25 -8.02 7.72
C THR A 70 -2.98 -8.84 7.60
N ILE A 71 -2.28 -8.71 6.47
CA ILE A 71 -1.03 -9.42 6.23
C ILE A 71 0.09 -8.86 7.11
N ALA A 72 0.27 -7.54 7.14
CA ALA A 72 1.33 -6.87 7.91
C ALA A 72 1.25 -7.19 9.41
N ARG A 73 0.04 -7.24 9.98
CA ARG A 73 -0.18 -7.64 11.39
C ARG A 73 0.25 -9.08 11.68
N ARG A 74 0.10 -9.98 10.70
CA ARG A 74 0.45 -11.41 10.82
C ARG A 74 1.93 -11.72 10.57
N ILE A 75 2.70 -10.78 10.02
CA ILE A 75 4.14 -10.97 9.81
C ILE A 75 4.82 -11.21 11.16
N ASN A 76 5.62 -12.28 11.25
CA ASN A 76 6.52 -12.48 12.37
C ASN A 76 7.82 -11.69 12.12
N PRO A 77 8.21 -10.73 13.00
CA PRO A 77 9.49 -10.03 12.88
C PRO A 77 10.71 -10.96 12.87
N GLU A 78 10.64 -12.10 13.57
CA GLU A 78 11.75 -13.07 13.63
C GLU A 78 11.97 -13.82 12.31
N SER A 79 10.98 -13.81 11.40
CA SER A 79 11.14 -14.36 10.06
C SER A 79 11.68 -13.34 9.05
N ASN A 80 11.96 -12.10 9.46
CA ASN A 80 12.59 -11.09 8.62
C ASN A 80 13.99 -11.54 8.17
N PRO A 81 14.28 -11.63 6.86
CA PRO A 81 15.60 -12.02 6.34
C PRO A 81 16.76 -11.15 6.84
N ALA A 82 16.52 -9.85 7.06
CA ALA A 82 17.52 -8.94 7.60
C ALA A 82 17.86 -9.29 9.06
N TYR A 83 16.86 -9.67 9.86
CA TYR A 83 17.11 -10.16 11.22
C TYR A 83 17.84 -11.51 11.20
N LYS A 84 17.41 -12.44 10.34
CA LYS A 84 18.03 -13.77 10.20
C LYS A 84 19.48 -13.72 9.74
N SER A 85 19.84 -12.75 8.91
CA SER A 85 21.21 -12.51 8.47
C SER A 85 22.05 -11.73 9.48
N GLY A 86 21.45 -11.24 10.58
CA GLY A 86 22.11 -10.42 11.59
C GLY A 86 22.35 -8.98 11.16
N SER A 87 21.79 -8.54 10.02
CA SER A 87 21.97 -7.17 9.52
C SER A 87 21.15 -6.13 10.30
N ILE A 88 20.10 -6.57 10.99
CA ILE A 88 19.31 -5.76 11.93
C ILE A 88 19.04 -6.54 13.22
N THR A 89 18.76 -5.82 14.29
CA THR A 89 18.29 -6.39 15.56
C THR A 89 16.81 -6.79 15.50
N LEU A 90 16.37 -7.65 16.43
CA LEU A 90 14.96 -8.02 16.55
C LEU A 90 14.07 -6.80 16.86
N GLU A 91 14.56 -5.86 17.66
CA GLU A 91 13.83 -4.62 17.97
C GLU A 91 13.65 -3.75 16.73
N GLN A 92 14.67 -3.62 15.88
CA GLN A 92 14.53 -2.95 14.58
C GLN A 92 13.48 -3.64 13.69
N ALA A 93 13.49 -4.98 13.61
CA ALA A 93 12.49 -5.72 12.85
C ALA A 93 11.05 -5.55 13.38
N LYS A 94 10.88 -5.43 14.71
CA LYS A 94 9.59 -5.13 15.34
C LYS A 94 9.13 -3.70 15.03
N THR A 95 10.04 -2.73 15.10
CA THR A 95 9.76 -1.33 14.75
C THR A 95 9.35 -1.20 13.29
N GLU A 96 10.08 -1.82 12.36
CA GLU A 96 9.71 -1.83 10.93
C GLU A 96 8.30 -2.39 10.69
N LYS A 97 7.94 -3.48 11.40
CA LYS A 97 6.59 -4.03 11.35
C LYS A 97 5.56 -3.01 11.87
N ALA A 98 5.83 -2.38 13.02
CA ALA A 98 4.93 -1.41 13.64
C ALA A 98 4.72 -0.18 12.76
N ASP A 99 5.79 0.39 12.21
CA ASP A 99 5.73 1.55 11.31
C ASP A 99 4.94 1.24 10.04
N ARG A 100 5.12 0.04 9.48
CA ARG A 100 4.35 -0.41 8.32
C ARG A 100 2.86 -0.55 8.66
N VAL A 101 2.52 -1.12 9.82
CA VAL A 101 1.13 -1.22 10.28
C VAL A 101 0.51 0.18 10.45
N ALA A 102 1.21 1.09 11.14
CA ALA A 102 0.74 2.45 11.37
C ALA A 102 0.54 3.24 10.07
N THR A 103 1.43 3.04 9.09
CA THR A 103 1.29 3.65 7.76
C THR A 103 0.07 3.14 7.02
N LEU A 104 -0.17 1.83 7.03
CA LEU A 104 -1.33 1.22 6.38
C LEU A 104 -2.64 1.63 7.05
N GLU A 105 -2.66 1.80 8.37
CA GLU A 105 -3.80 2.33 9.12
C GLU A 105 -4.14 3.76 8.70
N LYS A 106 -3.14 4.64 8.63
CA LYS A 106 -3.31 6.02 8.14
C LYS A 106 -3.83 6.06 6.69
N GLN A 107 -3.33 5.18 5.82
CA GLN A 107 -3.79 5.09 4.44
C GLN A 107 -5.23 4.59 4.34
N LEU A 108 -5.62 3.62 5.17
CA LEU A 108 -6.99 3.12 5.26
C LEU A 108 -7.95 4.20 5.77
N GLU A 109 -7.59 4.90 6.84
CA GLU A 109 -8.38 6.00 7.39
C GLU A 109 -8.60 7.10 6.35
N LYS A 110 -7.53 7.51 5.66
CA LYS A 110 -7.64 8.49 4.57
C LYS A 110 -8.57 8.03 3.46
N ALA A 111 -8.43 6.79 2.98
CA ALA A 111 -9.28 6.25 1.93
C ALA A 111 -10.76 6.17 2.34
N LEU A 112 -11.04 5.86 3.61
CA LEU A 112 -12.39 5.88 4.17
C LEU A 112 -12.95 7.31 4.22
N LYS A 113 -12.17 8.27 4.72
CA LYS A 113 -12.58 9.68 4.81
C LYS A 113 -12.86 10.28 3.44
N ASP A 114 -11.99 10.04 2.47
CA ASP A 114 -12.13 10.54 1.10
C ASP A 114 -13.37 9.92 0.41
N ARG A 115 -13.63 8.63 0.65
CA ARG A 115 -14.85 7.96 0.18
C ARG A 115 -16.09 8.58 0.78
N ASP A 116 -16.12 8.73 2.10
CA ASP A 116 -17.31 9.16 2.83
C ASP A 116 -17.63 10.63 2.54
N GLY A 117 -16.61 11.48 2.43
CA GLY A 117 -16.76 12.86 1.95
C GLY A 117 -17.41 12.91 0.56
N LEU A 118 -16.94 12.07 -0.38
CA LEU A 118 -17.49 12.03 -1.73
C LEU A 118 -18.94 11.50 -1.77
N VAL A 119 -19.28 10.53 -0.92
CA VAL A 119 -20.67 10.04 -0.80
C VAL A 119 -21.59 11.15 -0.31
N ILE A 120 -21.15 11.95 0.67
CA ILE A 120 -21.91 13.09 1.20
C ILE A 120 -22.11 14.16 0.12
N GLU A 121 -21.07 14.49 -0.65
CA GLU A 121 -21.14 15.45 -1.76
C GLU A 121 -22.12 15.02 -2.85
N ILE A 122 -22.18 13.73 -3.18
CA ILE A 122 -23.13 13.23 -4.19
C ILE A 122 -24.56 13.18 -3.65
N ALA A 123 -24.74 12.76 -2.40
CA ALA A 123 -26.06 12.67 -1.77
C ALA A 123 -26.66 14.05 -1.47
N THR A 124 -25.82 15.06 -1.30
CA THR A 124 -26.19 16.44 -1.03
C THR A 124 -25.68 17.31 -2.18
N PRO A 125 -26.28 17.23 -3.39
CA PRO A 125 -25.89 18.14 -4.45
C PRO A 125 -26.13 19.56 -3.94
N ALA A 126 -25.08 20.38 -3.92
CA ALA A 126 -25.14 21.76 -3.47
C ALA A 126 -26.40 22.40 -4.06
N ALA A 127 -27.31 22.86 -3.20
CA ALA A 127 -28.53 23.52 -3.61
C ALA A 127 -28.14 24.68 -4.54
N LYS A 128 -28.43 24.52 -5.83
CA LYS A 128 -28.35 25.60 -6.81
C LYS A 128 -29.62 26.42 -6.75
#